data_AF-A0A7C6A5M4-F1
#
_entry.id   AF-A0A7C6A5M4-F1
#
_cell.length_a   1.000
_cell.length_b   1.000
_cell.length_c   1.000
_cell.angle_alpha   90.00
_cell.angle_beta   90.00
_cell.angle_gamma   90.00
#
_symmetry.space_group_name_H-M   'P 1'
#
loop_
_entity.id
_entity.type
_entity.pdbx_description
1 polymer ?
#
loop_
_entity_poly.entity_id
_entity_poly.type
_entity_poly.pdbx_seq_one_letter_code
_entity_poly.pdbx_strand_id
1 'polypeptide(L)'
;MRAETWLTLIAAGCLLAGDEAFNGRWDIQPEGQRRAWWLEITGAGTKDLKGKFVGAPGGQMDDIPELSIRKGELRFAFLRQWRIGEQRKRVRGLWTARLKDDKLIGEFRLPGQPVVRWVGVRAPLINEKDDGTWREGRPIELFNGKDLTGWVPLGRPGELRWMVKDGILVNDAPAPNLITEAKFWNFNLHVEYRVG
;
A
#
# COMPACT_ATOMS: atom_id res chain seq x y z
N MET A 1 64.79 -28.14 -3.99
CA MET A 1 63.49 -28.03 -4.70
C MET A 1 62.45 -27.58 -3.69
N ARG A 2 62.00 -26.32 -3.77
CA ARG A 2 60.94 -25.77 -2.91
C ARG A 2 59.65 -25.76 -3.73
N ALA A 3 58.60 -26.38 -3.23
CA ALA A 3 57.27 -26.31 -3.81
C ALA A 3 56.50 -25.18 -3.11
N GLU A 4 56.09 -24.18 -3.88
CA GLU A 4 55.23 -23.10 -3.40
C GLU A 4 53.78 -23.45 -3.69
N THR A 5 53.00 -23.65 -2.62
CA THR A 5 51.57 -23.90 -2.67
C THR A 5 50.85 -22.56 -2.70
N TRP A 6 50.23 -22.23 -3.83
CA TRP A 6 49.39 -21.03 -3.95
C TRP A 6 47.98 -21.33 -3.43
N LEU A 7 47.59 -20.68 -2.32
CA LEU A 7 46.20 -20.66 -1.86
C LEU A 7 45.42 -19.61 -2.67
N THR A 8 44.48 -20.07 -3.48
CA THR A 8 43.50 -19.20 -4.14
C THR A 8 42.37 -18.89 -3.17
N LEU A 9 42.34 -17.66 -2.64
CA LEU A 9 41.19 -17.12 -1.91
C LEU A 9 40.04 -16.84 -2.91
N ILE A 10 38.99 -17.66 -2.88
CA ILE A 10 37.74 -17.36 -3.55
C ILE A 10 37.01 -16.31 -2.71
N ALA A 11 37.07 -15.05 -3.15
CA ALA A 11 36.21 -14.00 -2.61
C ALA A 11 34.75 -14.33 -2.95
N ALA A 12 33.98 -14.73 -1.93
CA ALA A 12 32.53 -14.82 -2.03
C ALA A 12 31.99 -13.40 -2.20
N GLY A 13 31.79 -12.97 -3.45
CA GLY A 13 31.09 -11.73 -3.75
C GLY A 13 29.65 -11.86 -3.27
N CYS A 14 29.25 -11.01 -2.31
CA CYS A 14 27.82 -10.72 -2.13
C CYS A 14 27.30 -10.22 -3.47
N LEU A 15 26.53 -11.04 -4.18
CA LEU A 15 25.69 -10.59 -5.27
C LEU A 15 24.74 -9.55 -4.67
N LEU A 16 25.06 -8.27 -4.83
CA LEU A 16 24.08 -7.22 -4.64
C LEU A 16 22.96 -7.54 -5.61
N ALA A 17 21.79 -7.91 -5.09
CA ALA A 17 20.62 -8.09 -5.91
C ALA A 17 20.43 -6.81 -6.74
N GLY A 18 20.32 -6.96 -8.06
CA GLY A 18 20.18 -5.83 -8.98
C GLY A 18 18.94 -5.00 -8.66
N ASP A 19 18.82 -3.83 -9.28
CA ASP A 19 17.67 -2.92 -9.09
C ASP A 19 16.33 -3.64 -9.38
N GLU A 20 16.33 -4.72 -10.16
CA GLU A 20 15.18 -5.59 -10.39
C GLU A 20 14.57 -6.22 -9.12
N ALA A 21 15.32 -6.34 -8.03
CA ALA A 21 14.81 -6.84 -6.76
C ALA A 21 13.78 -5.92 -6.09
N PHE A 22 13.66 -4.67 -6.54
CA PHE A 22 12.62 -3.74 -6.09
C PHE A 22 11.24 -4.04 -6.70
N ASN A 23 11.19 -4.77 -7.82
CA ASN A 23 9.92 -5.12 -8.46
C ASN A 23 9.00 -5.90 -7.52
N GLY A 24 7.69 -5.72 -7.70
CA GLY A 24 6.64 -6.40 -6.96
C GLY A 24 5.75 -5.44 -6.16
N ARG A 25 4.89 -6.03 -5.34
CA ARG A 25 3.96 -5.34 -4.45
C ARG A 25 4.45 -5.40 -3.02
N TRP A 26 4.28 -4.30 -2.32
CA TRP A 26 4.81 -4.08 -0.98
C TRP A 26 3.74 -3.55 -0.06
N ASP A 27 3.53 -4.23 1.06
CA ASP A 27 2.71 -3.78 2.18
C ASP A 27 3.60 -3.01 3.15
N ILE A 28 3.26 -1.74 3.40
CA ILE A 28 4.11 -0.83 4.17
C ILE A 28 3.41 -0.41 5.45
N GLN A 29 4.10 -0.59 6.58
CA GLN A 29 3.69 -0.07 7.88
C GLN A 29 4.59 1.11 8.28
N PRO A 30 4.08 2.36 8.24
CA PRO A 30 4.81 3.52 8.73
C PRO A 30 4.78 3.58 10.26
N GLU A 31 5.91 3.93 10.87
CA GLU A 31 6.03 4.10 12.32
C GLU A 31 5.12 5.22 12.82
N GLY A 32 4.47 4.99 13.96
CA GLY A 32 3.58 5.98 14.58
C GLY A 32 2.31 6.30 13.79
N GLN A 33 2.03 5.60 12.68
CA GLN A 33 0.85 5.82 11.86
C GLN A 33 -0.11 4.63 11.91
N ARG A 34 -1.41 4.94 11.98
CA ARG A 34 -2.47 3.92 11.97
C ARG A 34 -2.82 3.38 10.58
N ARG A 35 -2.47 4.11 9.52
CA ARG A 35 -2.82 3.76 8.14
C ARG A 35 -1.62 3.08 7.48
N ALA A 36 -1.86 1.89 6.93
CA ALA A 36 -0.91 1.23 6.05
C ALA A 36 -0.76 2.00 4.73
N TRP A 37 0.37 1.80 4.07
CA TRP A 37 0.60 2.22 2.69
C TRP A 37 0.84 0.98 1.82
N TRP A 38 0.66 1.13 0.52
CA TRP A 38 0.96 0.10 -0.47
C TRP A 38 1.78 0.68 -1.61
N LEU A 39 2.72 -0.10 -2.11
CA LEU A 39 3.60 0.28 -3.20
C LEU A 39 3.69 -0.87 -4.20
N GLU A 40 3.47 -0.57 -5.48
CA GLU A 40 3.80 -1.46 -6.60
C GLU A 40 4.95 -0.85 -7.38
N ILE A 41 5.95 -1.67 -7.70
CA ILE A 41 7.06 -1.32 -8.60
C ILE A 41 7.10 -2.36 -9.72
N THR A 42 7.21 -1.87 -10.95
CA THR A 42 7.39 -2.70 -12.15
C THR A 42 8.49 -2.11 -13.03
N GLY A 43 9.16 -2.96 -13.82
CA GLY A 43 10.21 -2.52 -14.73
C GLY A 43 11.49 -2.01 -14.05
N ALA A 44 11.70 -2.25 -12.75
CA ALA A 44 12.98 -1.98 -12.12
C ALA A 44 14.10 -2.82 -12.76
N GLY A 45 15.26 -2.21 -12.97
CA GLY A 45 16.34 -2.76 -13.82
C GLY A 45 16.21 -2.40 -15.30
N THR A 46 15.11 -1.77 -15.73
CA THR A 46 14.86 -1.39 -17.13
C THR A 46 14.61 0.12 -17.27
N LYS A 47 14.51 0.59 -18.52
CA LYS A 47 14.06 1.96 -18.82
C LYS A 47 12.58 2.20 -18.52
N ASP A 48 11.77 1.14 -18.40
CA ASP A 48 10.32 1.21 -18.25
C ASP A 48 9.90 1.10 -16.78
N LEU A 49 10.67 1.72 -15.88
CA LEU A 49 10.39 1.76 -14.45
C LEU A 49 9.09 2.53 -14.16
N LYS A 50 8.14 1.86 -13.51
CA LYS A 50 6.85 2.41 -13.13
C LYS A 50 6.53 2.03 -11.69
N GLY A 51 5.66 2.80 -11.06
CA GLY A 51 5.12 2.42 -9.77
C GLY A 51 3.80 3.08 -9.44
N LYS A 52 3.07 2.44 -8.54
CA LYS A 52 1.81 2.90 -7.99
C LYS A 52 1.92 2.98 -6.47
N PHE A 53 1.27 3.96 -5.87
CA PHE A 53 1.34 4.18 -4.44
C PHE A 53 -0.02 4.54 -3.85
N VAL A 54 -0.39 3.84 -2.78
CA VAL A 54 -1.48 4.22 -1.89
C VAL A 54 -0.86 4.67 -0.58
N GLY A 55 -1.06 5.93 -0.21
CA GLY A 55 -0.50 6.45 1.02
C GLY A 55 -0.89 7.89 1.33
N ALA A 56 -0.13 8.53 2.22
CA ALA A 56 -0.54 9.79 2.82
C ALA A 56 -0.23 11.05 1.97
N PRO A 57 -1.06 12.11 2.09
CA PRO A 57 -2.45 12.07 2.54
C PRO A 57 -3.33 11.42 1.47
N GLY A 58 -4.42 10.80 1.92
CA GLY A 58 -5.39 10.12 1.06
C GLY A 58 -5.45 8.61 1.28
N GLY A 59 -6.10 7.94 0.33
CA GLY A 59 -6.26 6.49 0.26
C GLY A 59 -6.49 5.98 -1.17
N GLN A 60 -6.41 6.87 -2.16
CA GLN A 60 -6.44 6.54 -3.57
C GLN A 60 -5.13 5.89 -4.04
N MET A 61 -5.21 5.13 -5.13
CA MET A 61 -4.05 4.55 -5.81
C MET A 61 -3.56 5.50 -6.90
N ASP A 62 -2.40 6.10 -6.68
CA ASP A 62 -1.80 7.06 -7.60
C ASP A 62 -0.64 6.44 -8.37
N ASP A 63 -0.50 6.75 -9.66
CA ASP A 63 0.76 6.54 -10.37
C ASP A 63 1.84 7.47 -9.80
N ILE A 64 3.06 6.95 -9.63
CA ILE A 64 4.18 7.71 -9.09
C ILE A 64 4.79 8.57 -10.20
N PRO A 65 4.71 9.92 -10.14
CA PRO A 65 5.16 10.78 -11.23
C PRO A 65 6.69 10.86 -11.34
N GLU A 66 7.38 10.75 -10.20
CA GLU A 66 8.83 10.80 -10.10
C GLU A 66 9.30 9.57 -9.32
N LEU A 67 9.69 8.51 -10.05
CA LEU A 67 10.21 7.27 -9.50
C LEU A 67 11.63 7.03 -10.00
N SER A 68 12.54 6.67 -9.11
CA SER A 68 13.89 6.27 -9.50
C SER A 68 14.46 5.25 -8.55
N ILE A 69 15.32 4.39 -9.09
CA ILE A 69 16.21 3.53 -8.30
C ILE A 69 17.62 3.89 -8.77
N ARG A 70 18.48 4.31 -7.85
CA ARG A 70 19.88 4.66 -8.15
C ARG A 70 20.77 4.16 -7.04
N LYS A 71 21.83 3.42 -7.39
CA LYS A 71 22.80 2.88 -6.42
C LYS A 71 22.09 2.10 -5.28
N GLY A 72 21.10 1.28 -5.64
CA GLY A 72 20.31 0.48 -4.70
C GLY A 72 19.41 1.28 -3.76
N GLU A 73 19.07 2.53 -4.11
CA GLU A 73 18.14 3.37 -3.36
C GLU A 73 16.92 3.72 -4.22
N LEU A 74 15.76 3.26 -3.77
CA LEU A 74 14.46 3.68 -4.25
C LEU A 74 14.17 5.10 -3.77
N ARG A 75 13.70 5.96 -4.66
CA ARG A 75 13.25 7.32 -4.34
C ARG A 75 12.01 7.66 -5.14
N PHE A 76 10.99 8.14 -4.45
CA PHE A 76 9.81 8.71 -5.09
C PHE A 76 9.20 9.87 -4.33
N ALA A 77 8.41 10.69 -5.01
CA ALA A 77 7.82 11.88 -4.42
C ALA A 77 6.44 12.19 -4.96
N PHE A 78 5.66 12.89 -4.13
CA PHE A 78 4.37 13.43 -4.50
C PHE A 78 4.21 14.85 -3.98
N LEU A 79 3.69 15.74 -4.82
CA LEU A 79 3.22 17.06 -4.41
C LEU A 79 1.74 16.97 -4.05
N ARG A 80 1.42 16.96 -2.75
CA ARG A 80 0.05 16.79 -2.23
C ARG A 80 -0.33 17.93 -1.29
N GLN A 81 -1.62 18.06 -1.00
CA GLN A 81 -2.12 19.02 -0.01
C GLN A 81 -2.11 18.38 1.39
N TRP A 82 -1.19 18.83 2.23
CA TRP A 82 -0.97 18.34 3.58
C TRP A 82 -1.60 19.28 4.61
N ARG A 83 -2.08 18.72 5.72
CA ARG A 83 -2.40 19.49 6.92
C ARG A 83 -1.15 19.55 7.80
N ILE A 84 -0.59 20.74 7.96
CA ILE A 84 0.63 20.99 8.76
C ILE A 84 0.26 22.08 9.78
N GLY A 85 0.16 21.68 11.05
CA GLY A 85 -0.50 22.50 12.07
C GLY A 85 -1.97 22.72 11.70
N GLU A 86 -2.40 23.98 11.73
CA GLU A 86 -3.76 24.41 11.36
C GLU A 86 -3.91 24.71 9.86
N GLN A 87 -2.80 24.76 9.12
CA GLN A 87 -2.80 25.17 7.72
C GLN A 87 -2.84 23.99 6.76
N ARG A 88 -3.50 24.17 5.62
CA ARG A 88 -3.37 23.28 4.46
C ARG A 88 -2.31 23.84 3.51
N LYS A 89 -1.23 23.08 3.28
CA LYS A 89 -0.13 23.49 2.42
C LYS A 89 0.09 22.47 1.31
N ARG A 90 0.35 22.93 0.10
CA ARG A 90 0.77 22.06 -1.01
C ARG A 90 2.28 21.85 -0.93
N VAL A 91 2.69 20.66 -0.54
CA VAL A 91 4.09 20.36 -0.19
C VAL A 91 4.52 19.02 -0.80
N ARG A 92 5.77 18.95 -1.24
CA ARG A 92 6.38 17.74 -1.78
C ARG A 92 6.81 16.81 -0.65
N GLY A 93 6.16 15.66 -0.54
CA GLY A 93 6.60 14.55 0.30
C GLY A 93 7.63 13.69 -0.43
N LEU A 94 8.63 13.20 0.27
CA LEU A 94 9.71 12.38 -0.28
C LEU A 94 9.80 11.05 0.46
N TRP A 95 9.76 9.96 -0.29
CA TRP A 95 9.99 8.61 0.20
C TRP A 95 11.31 8.09 -0.36
N THR A 96 12.08 7.45 0.50
CA THR A 96 13.32 6.75 0.13
C THR A 96 13.37 5.39 0.78
N ALA A 97 13.92 4.39 0.12
CA ALA A 97 14.18 3.10 0.73
C ALA A 97 15.36 2.36 0.12
N ARG A 98 15.91 1.43 0.90
CA ARG A 98 16.87 0.43 0.43
C ARG A 98 16.31 -0.95 0.69
N LEU A 99 16.69 -1.89 -0.17
CA LEU A 99 16.36 -3.29 0.03
C LEU A 99 17.36 -3.89 1.03
N LYS A 100 16.85 -4.57 2.05
CA LYS A 100 17.63 -5.35 3.01
C LYS A 100 16.81 -6.55 3.46
N ASP A 101 17.36 -7.75 3.35
CA ASP A 101 16.71 -9.00 3.79
C ASP A 101 15.28 -9.15 3.24
N ASP A 102 15.10 -8.88 1.94
CA ASP A 102 13.81 -8.84 1.22
C ASP A 102 12.75 -7.88 1.81
N LYS A 103 13.20 -6.81 2.46
CA LYS A 103 12.36 -5.73 2.97
C LYS A 103 12.82 -4.39 2.42
N LEU A 104 11.86 -3.51 2.15
CA LEU A 104 12.14 -2.10 1.96
C LEU A 104 12.29 -1.43 3.31
N ILE A 105 13.48 -0.92 3.62
CA ILE A 105 13.73 -0.11 4.81
C ILE A 105 13.82 1.33 4.37
N GLY A 106 12.86 2.15 4.81
CA GLY A 106 12.69 3.47 4.24
C GLY A 106 12.36 4.58 5.23
N GLU A 107 12.43 5.78 4.69
CA GLU A 107 12.08 7.03 5.36
C GLU A 107 11.10 7.81 4.51
N PHE A 108 10.18 8.50 5.17
CA PHE A 108 9.32 9.50 4.60
C PHE A 108 9.65 10.85 5.23
N ARG A 109 9.86 11.85 4.37
CA ARG A 109 10.21 13.21 4.76
C ARG A 109 9.18 14.18 4.20
N LEU A 110 8.63 14.98 5.10
CA LEU A 110 7.82 16.13 4.77
C LEU A 110 8.50 17.38 5.37
N PRO A 111 8.73 18.46 4.59
CA PRO A 111 9.38 19.67 5.07
C PRO A 111 8.80 20.20 6.39
N GLY A 112 9.69 20.43 7.36
CA GLY A 112 9.33 20.95 8.69
C GLY A 112 8.59 19.97 9.59
N GLN A 113 8.54 18.68 9.26
CA GLN A 113 7.94 17.63 10.09
C GLN A 113 8.99 16.58 10.49
N PRO A 114 8.75 15.84 11.60
CA PRO A 114 9.58 14.70 11.95
C PRO A 114 9.66 13.66 10.83
N VAL A 115 10.82 13.01 10.69
CA VAL A 115 11.00 11.90 9.75
C VAL A 115 10.17 10.71 10.22
N VAL A 116 9.45 10.09 9.30
CA VAL A 116 8.71 8.85 9.55
C VAL A 116 9.49 7.70 8.94
N ARG A 117 9.95 6.76 9.76
CA ARG A 117 10.51 5.50 9.24
C ARG A 117 9.39 4.55 8.87
N TRP A 118 9.67 3.66 7.93
CA TRP A 118 8.70 2.68 7.48
C TRP A 118 9.40 1.42 6.96
N VAL A 119 8.69 0.30 7.07
CA VAL A 119 9.13 -0.99 6.55
C VAL A 119 8.09 -1.50 5.56
N GLY A 120 8.55 -1.86 4.37
CA GLY A 120 7.78 -2.57 3.36
C GLY A 120 8.14 -4.04 3.33
N VAL A 121 7.14 -4.91 3.41
CA VAL A 121 7.27 -6.37 3.21
C VAL A 121 6.55 -6.76 1.93
N ARG A 122 6.91 -7.90 1.33
CA ARG A 122 6.19 -8.41 0.15
C ARG A 122 4.71 -8.57 0.47
N ALA A 123 3.85 -8.07 -0.41
CA ALA A 123 2.43 -8.38 -0.34
C ALA A 123 2.25 -9.91 -0.51
N PRO A 124 1.34 -10.55 0.25
CA PRO A 124 1.05 -11.97 0.11
C PRO A 124 0.70 -12.35 -1.33
N LEU A 125 1.28 -13.45 -1.81
CA LEU A 125 0.93 -14.01 -3.11
C LEU A 125 -0.32 -14.87 -2.96
N ILE A 126 -1.37 -14.52 -3.68
CA ILE A 126 -2.53 -15.38 -3.94
C ILE A 126 -2.12 -16.29 -5.10
N ASN A 127 -1.86 -17.56 -4.82
CA ASN A 127 -1.35 -18.54 -5.79
C ASN A 127 -2.43 -19.51 -6.28
N GLU A 128 -3.64 -19.38 -5.76
CA GLU A 128 -4.82 -20.08 -6.21
C GLU A 128 -5.07 -19.74 -7.69
N LYS A 129 -5.24 -20.77 -8.49
CA LYS A 129 -5.64 -20.64 -9.89
C LYS A 129 -7.09 -21.07 -10.00
N ASP A 130 -7.86 -20.35 -10.79
CA ASP A 130 -9.17 -20.82 -11.21
C ASP A 130 -8.96 -22.09 -12.07
N ASP A 131 -9.46 -23.22 -11.58
CA ASP A 131 -9.41 -24.51 -12.26
C ASP A 131 -10.61 -24.70 -13.21
N GLY A 132 -11.42 -23.65 -13.39
CA GLY A 132 -12.63 -23.65 -14.20
C GLY A 132 -13.81 -24.33 -13.53
N THR A 133 -13.66 -24.79 -12.27
CA THR A 133 -14.76 -25.38 -11.49
C THR A 133 -15.51 -24.35 -10.67
N TRP A 134 -15.02 -23.10 -10.59
CA TRP A 134 -15.72 -22.02 -9.92
C TRP A 134 -17.13 -21.84 -10.50
N ARG A 135 -18.11 -21.75 -9.60
CA ARG A 135 -19.50 -21.46 -9.94
C ARG A 135 -19.96 -20.30 -9.10
N GLU A 136 -20.66 -19.37 -9.72
CA GLU A 136 -21.23 -18.23 -9.01
C GLU A 136 -22.20 -18.74 -7.93
N GLY A 137 -21.99 -18.27 -6.70
CA GLY A 137 -22.86 -18.57 -5.58
C GLY A 137 -24.19 -17.84 -5.70
N ARG A 138 -25.14 -18.17 -4.81
CA ARG A 138 -26.34 -17.34 -4.66
C ARG A 138 -25.91 -15.96 -4.16
N PRO A 139 -26.37 -14.85 -4.78
CA PRO A 139 -26.10 -13.52 -4.27
C PRO A 139 -26.55 -13.35 -2.83
N ILE A 140 -25.74 -12.64 -2.03
CA ILE A 140 -26.07 -12.23 -0.67
C ILE A 140 -26.31 -10.74 -0.69
N GLU A 141 -27.46 -10.31 -0.21
CA GLU A 141 -27.76 -8.88 -0.04
C GLU A 141 -26.92 -8.34 1.12
N LEU A 142 -25.88 -7.56 0.79
CA LEU A 142 -25.00 -6.96 1.80
C LEU A 142 -25.66 -5.78 2.52
N PHE A 143 -26.59 -5.07 1.88
CA PHE A 143 -27.27 -3.92 2.48
C PHE A 143 -28.78 -4.05 2.33
N ASN A 144 -29.50 -4.09 3.45
CA ASN A 144 -30.93 -4.38 3.51
C ASN A 144 -31.85 -3.18 3.24
N GLY A 145 -31.28 -2.01 2.91
CA GLY A 145 -32.03 -0.78 2.66
C GLY A 145 -32.69 -0.16 3.90
N LYS A 146 -32.38 -0.63 5.12
CA LYS A 146 -33.06 -0.21 6.36
C LYS A 146 -32.09 0.24 7.45
N ASP A 147 -30.99 -0.48 7.65
CA ASP A 147 -30.03 -0.23 8.72
C ASP A 147 -28.64 -0.79 8.37
N LEU A 148 -27.73 -0.80 9.35
CA LEU A 148 -26.36 -1.32 9.21
C LEU A 148 -26.23 -2.78 9.65
N THR A 149 -27.31 -3.56 9.71
CA THR A 149 -27.20 -4.99 10.04
C THR A 149 -26.21 -5.65 9.08
N GLY A 150 -25.22 -6.36 9.63
CA GLY A 150 -24.13 -6.97 8.86
C GLY A 150 -22.94 -6.05 8.57
N TRP A 151 -22.93 -4.81 9.06
CA TRP A 151 -21.83 -3.85 8.91
C TRP A 151 -21.36 -3.31 10.26
N VAL A 152 -20.04 -3.14 10.41
CA VAL A 152 -19.42 -2.53 11.58
C VAL A 152 -18.47 -1.40 11.19
N PRO A 153 -18.36 -0.32 11.99
CA PRO A 153 -17.41 0.75 11.72
C PRO A 153 -15.96 0.31 12.01
N LEU A 154 -15.07 0.60 11.07
CA LEU A 154 -13.63 0.42 11.20
C LEU A 154 -13.04 1.56 12.05
N GLY A 155 -12.69 1.30 13.30
CA GLY A 155 -12.04 2.29 14.16
C GLY A 155 -12.47 2.22 15.63
N ARG A 156 -12.33 3.33 16.35
CA ARG A 156 -12.83 3.40 17.74
C ARG A 156 -14.36 3.47 17.72
N PRO A 157 -15.06 2.82 18.67
CA PRO A 157 -16.48 3.08 18.90
C PRO A 157 -16.68 4.57 19.14
N GLY A 158 -17.47 5.22 18.30
CA GLY A 158 -17.71 6.66 18.29
C GLY A 158 -18.76 6.99 17.23
N GLU A 159 -19.25 8.23 17.21
CA GLU A 159 -20.42 8.69 16.43
C GLU A 159 -20.48 8.08 15.03
N LEU A 160 -21.29 7.04 14.90
CA LEU A 160 -21.64 6.44 13.63
C LEU A 160 -22.48 7.47 12.87
N ARG A 161 -21.88 8.11 11.86
CA ARG A 161 -22.53 9.13 11.01
C ARG A 161 -23.07 8.55 9.71
N TRP A 162 -23.11 7.22 9.62
CA TRP A 162 -23.81 6.50 8.56
C TRP A 162 -25.27 6.36 8.93
N MET A 163 -26.14 6.63 7.97
CA MET A 163 -27.58 6.49 8.13
C MET A 163 -28.23 6.04 6.83
N VAL A 164 -29.45 5.51 6.92
CA VAL A 164 -30.24 5.13 5.77
C VAL A 164 -31.25 6.24 5.47
N LYS A 165 -31.23 6.77 4.23
CA LYS A 165 -32.22 7.71 3.71
C LYS A 165 -32.79 7.15 2.41
N ASP A 166 -34.11 6.98 2.34
CA ASP A 166 -34.83 6.47 1.15
C ASP A 166 -34.26 5.15 0.61
N GLY A 167 -33.89 4.23 1.50
CA GLY A 167 -33.31 2.94 1.11
C GLY A 167 -31.84 3.01 0.69
N ILE A 168 -31.17 4.16 0.85
CA ILE A 168 -29.77 4.37 0.46
C ILE A 168 -28.92 4.64 1.70
N LEU A 169 -27.76 4.00 1.77
CA LEU A 169 -26.75 4.25 2.78
C LEU A 169 -26.01 5.56 2.50
N VAL A 170 -26.03 6.51 3.43
CA VAL A 170 -25.51 7.87 3.26
C VAL A 170 -24.66 8.30 4.48
N ASN A 171 -23.59 9.05 4.23
CA ASN A 171 -22.90 9.86 5.24
C ASN A 171 -22.79 11.31 4.77
N ASP A 172 -23.34 12.26 5.52
CA ASP A 172 -23.31 13.70 5.20
C ASP A 172 -22.15 14.46 5.88
N ALA A 173 -21.37 13.74 6.69
CA ALA A 173 -20.17 14.22 7.35
C ALA A 173 -19.09 13.13 7.31
N PRO A 174 -17.81 13.46 7.61
CA PRO A 174 -16.77 12.46 7.75
C PRO A 174 -17.19 11.37 8.74
N ALA A 175 -17.30 10.14 8.24
CA ALA A 175 -17.72 8.96 8.98
C ALA A 175 -16.58 7.92 8.98
N PRO A 176 -16.54 7.00 9.95
CA PRO A 176 -15.63 5.86 9.88
C PRO A 176 -15.95 5.02 8.63
N ASN A 177 -14.93 4.37 8.05
CA ASN A 177 -15.18 3.35 7.03
C ASN A 177 -16.05 2.23 7.62
N LEU A 178 -16.90 1.61 6.83
CA LEU A 178 -17.63 0.40 7.23
C LEU A 178 -16.93 -0.85 6.68
N ILE A 179 -17.06 -1.95 7.41
CA ILE A 179 -16.64 -3.29 6.98
C ILE A 179 -17.76 -4.27 7.28
N THR A 180 -17.93 -5.28 6.42
CA THR A 180 -18.91 -6.35 6.65
C THR A 180 -18.52 -7.17 7.87
N GLU A 181 -19.51 -7.62 8.64
CA GLU A 181 -19.32 -8.62 9.70
C GLU A 181 -18.90 -9.96 9.10
N ALA A 182 -19.53 -10.33 7.97
CA ALA A 182 -19.16 -11.49 7.18
C ALA A 182 -17.80 -11.29 6.50
N LYS A 183 -17.02 -12.37 6.43
CA LYS A 183 -15.75 -12.41 5.70
C LYS A 183 -15.92 -13.20 4.42
N PHE A 184 -15.35 -12.69 3.35
CA PHE A 184 -15.35 -13.33 2.03
C PHE A 184 -13.91 -13.52 1.58
N TRP A 185 -13.65 -14.63 0.89
CA TRP A 185 -12.36 -14.87 0.23
C TRP A 185 -12.48 -14.53 -1.24
N ASN A 186 -13.16 -15.39 -2.00
CA ASN A 186 -13.52 -15.15 -3.40
C ASN A 186 -14.95 -14.61 -3.47
N PHE A 187 -15.16 -13.52 -4.19
CA PHE A 187 -16.48 -12.91 -4.34
C PHE A 187 -16.63 -12.18 -5.67
N ASN A 188 -17.88 -12.11 -6.14
CA ASN A 188 -18.32 -11.14 -7.12
C ASN A 188 -19.13 -10.07 -6.37
N LEU A 189 -18.76 -8.79 -6.52
CA LEU A 189 -19.36 -7.68 -5.77
C LEU A 189 -20.02 -6.70 -6.74
N HIS A 190 -21.33 -6.50 -6.56
CA HIS A 190 -22.08 -5.41 -7.18
C HIS A 190 -22.32 -4.31 -6.15
N VAL A 191 -21.90 -3.08 -6.46
CA VAL A 191 -22.16 -1.89 -5.64
C VAL A 191 -22.52 -0.73 -6.56
N GLU A 192 -23.57 -0.02 -6.19
CA GLU A 192 -23.94 1.26 -6.80
C GLU A 192 -23.64 2.37 -5.81
N TYR A 193 -23.05 3.46 -6.29
CA TYR A 193 -22.72 4.62 -5.47
C TYR A 193 -22.96 5.92 -6.24
N ARG A 194 -23.22 7.00 -5.50
CA ARG A 194 -23.35 8.35 -6.02
C ARG A 194 -22.45 9.28 -5.21
N VAL A 195 -21.56 9.98 -5.90
CA VAL A 195 -20.73 11.03 -5.31
C VAL A 195 -21.42 12.38 -5.53
N GLY A 196 -21.52 13.19 -4.48
CA GLY A 196 -22.02 14.55 -4.52
C GLY A 196 -20.93 15.57 -4.80
#